data_AF-X0UHR3-F1
#
_entry.id   AF-X0UHR3-F1
#
_cell.length_a   1.000
_cell.length_b   1.000
_cell.length_c   1.000
_cell.angle_alpha   90.00
_cell.angle_beta   90.00
_cell.angle_gamma   90.00
#
_symmetry.space_group_name_H-M   'P 1'
#
loop_
_entity.id
_entity.type
_entity.pdbx_description
1 polymer ?
#
loop_
_entity_poly.entity_id
_entity_poly.type
_entity_poly.pdbx_seq_one_letter_code
_entity_poly.pdbx_strand_id
1 'polypeptide(L)' 'MPMKLLFELSKEHPSLPKDEIISCLNAEEIVYSIVDTNENVLLIESKVNRDAIQKLAQRLS' A
#
# COMPACT_ATOMS: atom_id res chain seq x y z
N MET A 1 13.63 3.79 -10.77
CA MET A 1 13.67 2.32 -10.61
C MET A 1 12.41 1.89 -9.88
N PRO A 2 11.80 0.74 -10.17
CA PRO A 2 10.67 0.23 -9.39
C PRO A 2 11.10 0.01 -7.93
N MET A 3 10.23 0.36 -6.99
CA MET A 3 10.42 0.19 -5.56
C MET A 3 9.40 -0.83 -5.02
N LYS A 4 9.80 -1.55 -3.98
CA LYS A 4 8.91 -2.45 -3.25
C LYS A 4 8.44 -1.77 -1.98
N LEU A 5 7.12 -1.78 -1.76
CA LEU A 5 6.47 -1.22 -0.59
C LEU A 5 5.79 -2.36 0.18
N LEU A 6 6.11 -2.49 1.46
CA LEU A 6 5.50 -3.46 2.36
C LEU A 6 4.61 -2.72 3.35
N PHE A 7 3.36 -3.15 3.44
CA PHE A 7 2.38 -2.65 4.39
C PHE A 7 2.05 -3.75 5.39
N GLU A 8 2.09 -3.41 6.67
CA GLU A 8 1.57 -4.28 7.73
C GLU A 8 0.06 -4.05 7.86
N LEU A 9 -0.70 -5.14 7.88
CA LEU A 9 -2.16 -5.11 8.01
C LEU A 9 -2.51 -5.25 9.49
N SER A 10 -3.44 -4.41 9.96
CA SER A 10 -3.97 -4.55 11.32
C SER A 10 -4.68 -5.89 11.48
N LYS A 11 -4.44 -6.55 12.62
CA LYS A 11 -5.08 -7.83 12.99
C LYS A 11 -6.48 -7.66 13.56
N GLU A 12 -6.90 -6.42 13.85
CA GLU A 12 -8.21 -6.14 14.44
C GLU A 12 -9.34 -6.36 13.43
N HIS A 13 -9.07 -6.11 12.15
CA HIS A 13 -9.98 -6.33 11.05
C HIS A 13 -9.21 -6.95 9.86
N PRO A 14 -9.43 -8.21 9.46
CA PRO A 14 -8.59 -8.89 8.47
C PRO A 14 -8.69 -8.33 7.04
N SER A 15 -9.83 -7.76 6.65
CA SER A 15 -10.09 -7.31 5.27
C SER A 15 -10.00 -5.80 5.09
N LEU A 16 -10.41 -5.01 6.09
CA LEU A 16 -10.43 -3.54 6.02
C LEU A 16 -9.07 -2.89 5.71
N PRO A 17 -7.95 -3.28 6.35
CA PRO A 17 -6.67 -2.63 6.18
C PRO A 17 -6.14 -2.75 4.75
N LYS A 18 -6.39 -3.88 4.08
CA LYS A 18 -5.99 -4.08 2.69
C LYS A 18 -6.80 -3.21 1.74
N ASP A 19 -8.12 -3.15 1.93
CA ASP A 19 -9.00 -2.36 1.09
C ASP A 19 -8.72 -0.86 1.24
N GLU A 20 -8.35 -0.40 2.44
CA GLU A 20 -7.91 0.97 2.70
C GLU A 20 -6.62 1.31 1.93
N ILE A 21 -5.59 0.46 2.03
CA ILE A 21 -4.35 0.66 1.28
C ILE A 21 -4.61 0.72 -0.23
N ILE A 22 -5.42 -0.21 -0.77
CA ILE A 22 -5.79 -0.23 -2.19
C ILE A 22 -6.53 1.05 -2.58
N SER A 23 -7.46 1.51 -1.73
CA SER A 23 -8.22 2.73 -1.97
C SER A 23 -7.31 3.96 -2.01
N CYS A 24 -6.34 4.06 -1.10
CA CYS A 24 -5.37 5.15 -1.09
C CYS A 24 -4.45 5.12 -2.32
N LEU A 25 -3.96 3.94 -2.73
CA LEU A 25 -3.15 3.79 -3.95
C LEU A 25 -3.91 4.25 -5.19
N ASN A 26 -5.18 3.85 -5.30
CA ASN A 26 -6.05 4.26 -6.41
C ASN A 26 -6.32 5.78 -6.40
N ALA A 27 -6.58 6.35 -5.23
CA ALA A 27 -6.88 7.78 -5.09
C ALA A 27 -5.67 8.69 -5.39
N GLU A 28 -4.44 8.18 -5.24
CA GLU A 28 -3.20 8.88 -5.62
C GLU A 28 -2.70 8.50 -7.02
N GLU A 29 -3.51 7.77 -7.82
CA GLU A 29 -3.18 7.28 -9.16
C GLU A 29 -1.84 6.49 -9.21
N ILE A 30 -1.53 5.79 -8.12
CA ILE A 30 -0.31 5.00 -8.01
C ILE A 30 -0.51 3.68 -8.77
N VAL A 31 0.25 3.49 -9.84
CA VAL A 31 0.30 2.21 -10.55
C VAL A 31 1.14 1.21 -9.75
N TYR A 32 0.56 0.07 -9.39
CA TYR A 32 1.24 -0.98 -8.64
C TYR A 32 0.92 -2.38 -9.18
N SER A 33 1.79 -3.33 -8.87
CA SER A 33 1.52 -4.77 -8.96
C SER A 33 1.63 -5.39 -7.57
N ILE A 34 0.71 -6.29 -7.24
CA ILE A 34 0.81 -7.07 -6.00
C ILE A 34 1.89 -8.13 -6.23
N VAL A 35 2.92 -8.11 -5.39
CA VAL A 35 4.03 -9.08 -5.41
C VAL A 35 3.71 -10.25 -4.49
N ASP A 36 3.20 -9.95 -3.29
CA ASP A 36 2.78 -10.96 -2.30
C ASP A 36 1.70 -10.37 -1.38
N THR A 37 0.86 -11.22 -0.81
CA THR A 37 -0.17 -10.81 0.14
C THR A 37 -0.57 -12.00 1.02
N ASN A 38 -0.69 -11.73 2.32
CA ASN A 38 -1.26 -12.66 3.28
C ASN A 38 -2.10 -11.88 4.31
N GLU A 39 -2.54 -12.55 5.37
CA GLU A 39 -3.37 -11.97 6.43
C GLU A 39 -2.66 -10.86 7.25
N ASN A 40 -1.34 -10.76 7.20
CA ASN A 40 -0.54 -9.83 8.00
C ASN A 40 0.13 -8.75 7.17
N VAL A 41 0.40 -9.00 5.89
CA VAL A 41 1.14 -8.06 5.03
C VAL A 41 0.62 -8.00 3.60
N LEU A 42 0.81 -6.82 3.00
CA LEU A 42 0.66 -6.57 1.57
C LEU A 42 1.99 -6.05 1.03
N LEU A 43 2.57 -6.77 0.07
CA LEU A 43 3.76 -6.36 -0.65
C LEU A 43 3.40 -5.98 -2.09
N ILE A 44 3.71 -4.75 -2.47
CA ILE A 44 3.52 -4.27 -3.83
C ILE A 44 4.82 -3.80 -4.45
N GLU A 45 4.90 -3.84 -5.77
CA GLU A 45 5.93 -3.17 -6.55
C GLU A 45 5.30 -2.01 -7.31
N SER A 46 5.96 -0.86 -7.26
CA SER A 46 5.45 0.35 -7.89
C SER A 46 6.57 1.29 -8.34
N LYS A 47 6.31 2.08 -9.38
CA LYS A 47 7.20 3.15 -9.85
C LYS A 47 6.84 4.49 -9.19
N VAL A 48 6.75 4.51 -7.87
CA VAL A 48 6.50 5.74 -7.09
C VAL A 48 7.78 6.50 -6.82
N ASN A 49 7.65 7.80 -6.52
CA ASN A 49 8.71 8.64 -5.97
C ASN A 49 8.50 8.85 -4.46
N ARG A 50 9.46 9.51 -3.81
CA ARG A 50 9.42 9.75 -2.36
C ARG A 50 8.23 10.62 -1.93
N ASP A 51 7.84 11.59 -2.75
CA ASP A 51 6.73 12.51 -2.44
C ASP A 51 5.39 11.76 -2.41
N ALA A 52 5.16 10.85 -3.36
CA ALA A 52 3.99 9.99 -3.39
C ALA A 52 3.93 9.04 -2.17
N ILE A 53 5.09 8.48 -1.77
CA ILE A 53 5.18 7.67 -0.55
C ILE A 53 4.82 8.49 0.69
N GLN A 54 5.28 9.75 0.77
CA GLN A 54 5.00 10.61 1.90
C GLN A 54 3.51 10.97 2.00
N LYS A 55 2.85 11.25 0.87
CA LYS A 55 1.38 11.46 0.84
C LYS A 55 0.62 10.20 1.25
N LEU A 56 1.05 9.04 0.76
CA LEU A 56 0.44 7.76 1.12
C LEU A 56 0.56 7.49 2.62
N ALA A 57 1.74 7.74 3.21
CA ALA A 57 1.98 7.58 4.63
C ALA A 57 1.13 8.55 5.49
N GLN A 58 0.89 9.78 5.02
CA GLN A 58 0.01 10.73 5.73
C GLN A 58 -1.46 10.30 5.72
N ARG A 59 -1.90 9.58 4.68
CA ARG A 59 -3.28 9.09 4.56
C ARG A 59 -3.55 7.83 5.39
N LEU A 60 -2.51 7.03 5.62
CA LEU A 60 -2.59 5.76 6.35
C LEU A 60 -2.17 5.88 7.84
N SER A 61 -1.94 7.11 8.34
CA SER A 61 -1.49 7.38 9.72
C SER A 61 -2.64 7.65 10.69
#